data_AF-A0A2V7WT25-F1
#
_entry.id   AF-A0A2V7WT25-F1
#
_cell.length_a   1.000
_cell.length_b   1.000
_cell.length_c   1.000
_cell.angle_alpha   90.00
_cell.angle_beta   90.00
_cell.angle_gamma   90.00
#
_symmetry.space_group_name_H-M   'P 1'
#
loop_
_entity.id
_entity.type
_entity.pdbx_description
1 polymer ?
#
loop_
_entity_poly.entity_id
_entity_poly.type
_entity_poly.pdbx_seq_one_letter_code
_entity_poly.pdbx_strand_id
1 'polypeptide(L)'
;QPLTHKANYYRYSTAQEIAAGTGYYAAGVTFAATGDVHSTEPCHDHELVHLIAGGFGGDPGAFFQEGLAVSVGNKGEWHGKSVDRLARASRVDVATMAAGFDRFEANTAYAVAGSFVGYLVRTHGMAQVAAFFRACGPKVDTKVAFAQTFGATIDAVSANWRKSL
;
A
#
# COMPACT_ATOMS: atom_id res chain seq x y z
N GLN A 1 7.76 16.83 -3.19
CA GLN A 1 7.40 17.51 -4.46
C GLN A 1 5.91 17.80 -4.43
N PRO A 2 5.45 18.97 -4.91
CA PRO A 2 4.04 19.18 -5.18
C PRO A 2 3.56 18.19 -6.26
N LEU A 3 2.30 17.73 -6.17
CA LEU A 3 1.68 17.00 -7.28
C LEU A 3 1.67 17.93 -8.49
N THR A 4 2.45 17.61 -9.51
CA THR A 4 2.58 18.43 -10.73
C THR A 4 1.37 18.30 -11.65
N HIS A 5 0.40 17.47 -11.29
CA HIS A 5 -0.78 17.17 -12.09
C HIS A 5 -2.05 17.33 -11.23
N LYS A 6 -3.10 17.84 -11.87
CA LYS A 6 -4.45 17.94 -11.29
C LYS A 6 -4.99 16.53 -11.09
N ALA A 7 -5.46 16.23 -9.87
CA ALA A 7 -6.19 15.00 -9.59
C ALA A 7 -7.64 15.16 -10.06
N ASN A 8 -8.18 14.16 -10.76
CA ASN A 8 -9.61 14.06 -11.03
C ASN A 8 -10.21 13.03 -10.07
N TYR A 9 -11.32 13.41 -9.43
CA TYR A 9 -12.02 12.53 -8.49
C TYR A 9 -13.44 12.31 -8.99
N TYR A 10 -13.72 11.09 -9.43
CA TYR A 10 -15.02 10.66 -9.94
C TYR A 10 -15.75 9.90 -8.86
N ARG A 11 -16.89 10.45 -8.44
CA ARG A 11 -17.74 9.82 -7.43
C ARG A 11 -18.88 9.07 -8.08
N TYR A 12 -19.10 7.85 -7.60
CA TYR A 12 -20.16 6.94 -8.04
C TYR A 12 -21.08 6.60 -6.88
N SER A 13 -22.27 6.08 -7.18
CA SER A 13 -23.20 5.60 -6.15
C SER A 13 -22.88 4.15 -5.75
N THR A 14 -22.34 3.36 -6.67
CA THR A 14 -22.12 1.91 -6.46
C THR A 14 -20.84 1.38 -7.12
N ALA A 15 -20.37 0.22 -6.65
CA ALA A 15 -19.25 -0.50 -7.25
C ALA A 15 -19.57 -0.99 -8.68
N GLN A 16 -20.84 -1.26 -8.99
CA GLN A 16 -21.30 -1.61 -10.34
C GLN A 16 -21.04 -0.48 -11.34
N GLU A 17 -21.28 0.77 -10.94
CA GLU A 17 -21.03 1.93 -11.80
C GLU A 17 -19.53 2.15 -12.02
N ILE A 18 -18.70 1.94 -10.99
CA ILE A 18 -17.24 1.95 -11.13
C ILE A 18 -16.80 0.87 -12.12
N ALA A 19 -17.32 -0.36 -11.99
CA ALA A 19 -16.99 -1.45 -12.91
C ALA A 19 -17.40 -1.15 -14.36
N ALA A 20 -18.56 -0.53 -14.56
CA ALA A 20 -19.03 -0.12 -15.88
C ALA A 20 -18.11 0.93 -16.53
N GLY A 21 -17.53 1.84 -15.74
CA GLY A 21 -16.64 2.90 -16.24
C GLY A 21 -15.17 2.53 -16.34
N THR A 22 -14.70 1.59 -15.51
CA THR A 22 -13.26 1.32 -15.34
C THR A 22 -12.87 -0.13 -15.64
N GLY A 23 -13.83 -1.06 -15.67
CA GLY A 23 -13.61 -2.50 -15.74
C GLY A 23 -13.30 -3.18 -14.39
N TYR A 24 -13.18 -2.42 -13.30
CA TYR A 24 -12.86 -2.94 -11.97
C TYR A 24 -14.06 -2.90 -11.04
N TYR A 25 -14.42 -4.05 -10.46
CA TYR A 25 -15.46 -4.14 -9.44
C TYR A 25 -14.88 -3.89 -8.04
N ALA A 26 -14.95 -2.64 -7.57
CA ALA A 26 -14.42 -2.21 -6.29
C ALA A 26 -15.16 -0.98 -5.74
N ALA A 27 -14.97 -0.67 -4.45
CA ALA A 27 -15.44 0.58 -3.84
C ALA A 27 -14.54 1.79 -4.17
N GLY A 28 -13.32 1.53 -4.63
CA GLY A 28 -12.34 2.51 -5.06
C GLY A 28 -11.39 1.89 -6.09
N VAL A 29 -10.92 2.72 -7.04
CA VAL A 29 -9.79 2.39 -7.91
C VAL A 29 -9.05 3.67 -8.29
N THR A 30 -7.73 3.59 -8.31
CA THR A 30 -6.85 4.70 -8.65
C THR A 30 -6.02 4.40 -9.89
N PHE A 31 -6.06 5.30 -10.86
CA PHE A 31 -5.19 5.31 -12.03
C PHE A 31 -4.16 6.44 -11.89
N ALA A 32 -3.08 6.16 -11.16
CA ALA A 32 -2.08 7.19 -10.84
C ALA A 32 -1.43 7.83 -12.08
N ALA A 33 -1.30 7.09 -13.19
CA ALA A 33 -0.72 7.57 -14.43
C ALA A 33 -1.56 8.69 -15.10
N THR A 34 -2.88 8.61 -14.99
CA THR A 34 -3.81 9.64 -15.53
C THR A 34 -4.23 10.64 -14.46
N GLY A 35 -3.93 10.37 -13.19
CA GLY A 35 -4.30 11.21 -12.06
C GLY A 35 -5.77 11.05 -11.65
N ASP A 36 -6.38 9.91 -11.97
CA ASP A 36 -7.81 9.66 -11.75
C ASP A 36 -8.04 8.78 -10.53
N VAL A 37 -9.00 9.18 -9.69
CA VAL A 37 -9.53 8.38 -8.59
C VAL A 37 -11.02 8.17 -8.83
N HIS A 38 -11.47 6.93 -8.80
CA HIS A 38 -12.87 6.54 -8.93
C HIS A 38 -13.32 5.91 -7.62
N SER A 39 -14.38 6.42 -6.99
CA SER A 39 -14.83 5.88 -5.70
C SER A 39 -16.32 6.06 -5.43
N THR A 40 -16.87 5.18 -4.59
CA THR A 40 -18.21 5.36 -4.00
C THR A 40 -18.21 6.37 -2.85
N GLU A 41 -17.04 6.65 -2.26
CA GLU A 41 -16.91 7.53 -1.10
C GLU A 41 -16.75 9.00 -1.51
N PRO A 42 -17.28 9.95 -0.71
CA PRO A 42 -17.04 11.39 -0.91
C PRO A 42 -15.56 11.77 -0.86
N CYS A 43 -14.78 11.08 -0.01
CA CYS A 43 -13.34 11.20 0.11
C CYS A 43 -12.79 9.83 0.51
N HIS A 44 -12.07 9.19 -0.41
CA HIS A 44 -11.51 7.87 -0.18
C HIS A 44 -10.01 7.99 0.09
N ASP A 45 -9.66 8.21 1.36
CA ASP A 45 -8.27 8.46 1.79
C ASP A 45 -7.31 7.35 1.33
N HIS A 46 -7.77 6.09 1.29
CA HIS A 46 -7.02 4.95 0.76
C HIS A 46 -6.58 5.17 -0.70
N GLU A 47 -7.51 5.51 -1.58
CA GLU A 47 -7.25 5.75 -3.01
C GLU A 47 -6.40 7.00 -3.24
N LEU A 48 -6.61 8.04 -2.42
CA LEU A 48 -5.78 9.25 -2.48
C LEU A 48 -4.31 8.95 -2.13
N VAL A 49 -4.04 7.99 -1.25
CA VAL A 49 -2.68 7.54 -0.97
C VAL A 49 -2.07 6.84 -2.18
N HIS A 50 -2.81 5.96 -2.86
CA HIS A 50 -2.34 5.35 -4.12
C HIS A 50 -1.97 6.40 -5.17
N LEU A 51 -2.79 7.44 -5.30
CA LEU A 51 -2.52 8.55 -6.23
C LEU A 51 -1.21 9.27 -5.89
N ILE A 52 -1.01 9.61 -4.60
CA ILE A 52 0.21 10.28 -4.14
C ILE A 52 1.43 9.37 -4.31
N ALA A 53 1.30 8.09 -3.95
CA ALA A 53 2.37 7.10 -4.03
C ALA A 53 2.80 6.83 -5.48
N GLY A 54 1.86 6.81 -6.43
CA GLY A 54 2.18 6.72 -7.85
C GLY A 54 2.99 7.91 -8.36
N GLY A 55 2.85 9.08 -7.73
CA GLY A 55 3.70 10.25 -7.98
C GLY A 55 5.16 10.10 -7.51
N PHE A 56 5.51 9.06 -6.75
CA PHE A 56 6.90 8.79 -6.40
C PHE A 56 7.70 8.32 -7.61
N GLY A 57 7.08 7.67 -8.60
CA GLY A 57 7.76 7.28 -9.85
C GLY A 57 8.45 5.91 -9.82
N GLY A 58 8.13 5.08 -8.84
CA GLY A 58 8.57 3.69 -8.79
C GLY A 58 7.44 2.75 -8.36
N ASP A 59 7.68 1.44 -8.49
CA ASP A 59 6.67 0.40 -8.22
C ASP A 59 7.24 -0.70 -7.30
N PRO A 60 6.99 -0.63 -5.99
CA PRO A 60 7.43 -1.65 -5.04
C PRO A 60 6.57 -2.93 -5.08
N GLY A 61 5.48 -2.96 -5.85
CA GLY A 61 4.53 -4.05 -5.92
C GLY A 61 3.35 -3.92 -4.93
N ALA A 62 2.30 -4.71 -5.19
CA ALA A 62 0.98 -4.58 -4.55
C ALA A 62 1.04 -4.59 -3.01
N PHE A 63 1.82 -5.48 -2.41
CA PHE A 63 1.93 -5.55 -0.94
C PHE A 63 2.35 -4.22 -0.31
N PHE A 64 3.31 -3.51 -0.90
CA PHE A 64 3.78 -2.24 -0.36
C PHE A 64 2.84 -1.09 -0.70
N GLN A 65 2.27 -1.07 -1.91
CA GLN A 65 1.27 -0.08 -2.33
C GLN A 65 0.04 -0.13 -1.40
N GLU A 66 -0.55 -1.31 -1.24
CA GLU A 66 -1.70 -1.52 -0.35
C GLU A 66 -1.32 -1.28 1.11
N GLY A 67 -0.13 -1.72 1.53
CA GLY A 67 0.34 -1.47 2.89
C GLY A 67 0.45 0.03 3.21
N LEU A 68 0.89 0.85 2.25
CA LEU A 68 0.94 2.29 2.43
C LEU A 68 -0.48 2.89 2.51
N ALA A 69 -1.37 2.49 1.60
CA ALA A 69 -2.76 2.94 1.57
C ALA A 69 -3.53 2.56 2.85
N VAL A 70 -3.32 1.36 3.39
CA VAL A 70 -3.92 0.92 4.66
C VAL A 70 -3.30 1.64 5.86
N SER A 71 -1.97 1.76 5.91
CA SER A 71 -1.30 2.39 7.07
C SER A 71 -1.59 3.89 7.18
N VAL A 72 -1.67 4.59 6.05
CA VAL A 72 -1.86 6.05 6.01
C VAL A 72 -3.32 6.41 5.75
N GLY A 73 -3.90 5.91 4.66
CA GLY A 73 -5.25 6.26 4.21
C GLY A 73 -6.32 5.69 5.14
N ASN A 74 -6.23 4.40 5.48
CA ASN A 74 -7.09 3.79 6.50
C ASN A 74 -6.57 3.96 7.94
N LYS A 75 -5.51 4.75 8.15
CA LYS A 75 -4.96 5.10 9.48
C LYS A 75 -4.57 3.88 10.32
N GLY A 76 -4.10 2.80 9.68
CA GLY A 76 -3.71 1.58 10.36
C GLY A 76 -4.91 0.72 10.82
N GLU A 77 -6.05 0.89 10.17
CA GLU A 77 -7.24 0.07 10.38
C GLU A 77 -7.65 -0.66 9.10
N TRP A 78 -8.22 -1.86 9.27
CA TRP A 78 -8.85 -2.62 8.20
C TRP A 78 -10.21 -3.11 8.69
N HIS A 79 -11.28 -2.70 8.00
CA HIS A 79 -12.68 -2.90 8.43
C HIS A 79 -12.93 -2.50 9.89
N GLY A 80 -12.41 -1.33 10.30
CA GLY A 80 -12.59 -0.77 11.65
C GLY A 80 -11.81 -1.51 12.74
N LYS A 81 -10.83 -2.34 12.39
CA LYS A 81 -9.97 -3.07 13.32
C LYS A 81 -8.52 -2.71 13.09
N SER A 82 -7.76 -2.53 14.17
CA SER A 82 -6.31 -2.32 14.11
C SER A 82 -5.61 -3.41 13.31
N VAL A 83 -4.80 -3.01 12.32
CA VAL A 83 -4.03 -3.95 11.50
C VAL A 83 -2.94 -4.67 12.28
N ASP A 84 -2.35 -4.05 13.30
CA ASP A 84 -1.33 -4.69 14.16
C ASP A 84 -1.97 -5.87 14.93
N ARG A 85 -3.18 -5.68 15.45
CA ARG A 85 -3.94 -6.75 16.12
C ARG A 85 -4.25 -7.90 15.16
N LEU A 86 -4.68 -7.59 13.94
CA LEU A 86 -5.02 -8.59 12.92
C LEU A 86 -3.77 -9.35 12.44
N ALA A 87 -2.68 -8.63 12.16
CA ALA A 87 -1.43 -9.18 11.67
C ALA A 87 -0.74 -10.13 12.68
N ARG A 88 -0.95 -9.91 13.99
CA ARG A 88 -0.42 -10.79 15.05
C ARG A 88 -0.86 -12.25 14.89
N ALA A 89 -2.07 -12.50 14.37
CA ALA A 89 -2.59 -13.84 14.18
C ALA A 89 -1.97 -14.56 12.96
N SER A 90 -1.47 -13.82 11.97
CA SER A 90 -0.83 -14.40 10.79
C SER A 90 0.52 -15.00 11.14
N ARG A 91 0.87 -16.15 10.56
CA ARG A 91 2.22 -16.74 10.64
C ARG A 91 2.99 -16.67 9.32
N VAL A 92 2.39 -16.03 8.32
CA VAL A 92 2.99 -15.91 6.98
C VAL A 92 4.21 -15.00 7.06
N ASP A 93 5.25 -15.41 6.33
CA ASP A 93 6.46 -14.63 6.11
C ASP A 93 6.19 -13.41 5.22
N VAL A 94 6.72 -12.25 5.59
CA VAL A 94 6.45 -10.99 4.89
C VAL A 94 7.05 -10.98 3.49
N ALA A 95 8.25 -11.54 3.28
CA ALA A 95 8.85 -11.57 1.95
C ALA A 95 8.08 -12.49 1.01
N THR A 96 7.55 -13.60 1.53
CA THR A 96 6.67 -14.52 0.81
C THR A 96 5.36 -13.84 0.43
N MET A 97 4.74 -13.11 1.37
CA MET A 97 3.52 -12.37 1.09
C MET A 97 3.74 -11.23 0.09
N ALA A 98 4.85 -10.49 0.22
CA ALA A 98 5.19 -9.42 -0.70
C ALA A 98 5.37 -9.91 -2.14
N ALA A 99 5.97 -11.10 -2.32
CA ALA A 99 6.18 -11.69 -3.64
C ALA A 99 4.92 -12.31 -4.27
N GLY A 100 3.85 -12.51 -3.50
CA GLY A 100 2.66 -13.24 -3.95
C GLY A 100 1.36 -12.72 -3.36
N PHE A 101 1.24 -11.41 -3.17
CA PHE A 101 0.19 -10.75 -2.41
C PHE A 101 -1.22 -11.24 -2.75
N ASP A 102 -1.54 -11.31 -4.05
CA ASP A 102 -2.88 -11.69 -4.54
C ASP A 102 -3.24 -13.17 -4.30
N ARG A 103 -2.29 -13.99 -3.83
CA ARG A 103 -2.51 -15.41 -3.51
C ARG A 103 -3.03 -15.62 -2.09
N PHE A 104 -3.01 -14.58 -1.26
CA PHE A 104 -3.44 -14.65 0.14
C PHE A 104 -4.88 -14.16 0.29
N GLU A 105 -5.53 -14.62 1.36
CA GLU A 105 -6.84 -14.09 1.74
C GLU A 105 -6.73 -12.59 2.02
N ALA A 106 -7.62 -11.80 1.41
CA ALA A 106 -7.50 -10.35 1.35
C ALA A 106 -7.43 -9.69 2.74
N ASN A 107 -8.29 -10.06 3.69
CA ASN A 107 -8.27 -9.45 5.02
C ASN A 107 -6.93 -9.66 5.73
N THR A 108 -6.36 -10.86 5.59
CA THR A 108 -5.06 -11.19 6.14
C THR A 108 -3.94 -10.43 5.42
N ALA A 109 -3.98 -10.39 4.09
CA ALA A 109 -2.94 -9.76 3.29
C ALA A 109 -2.85 -8.25 3.54
N TYR A 110 -3.99 -7.55 3.49
CA TYR A 110 -4.08 -6.11 3.71
C TYR A 110 -3.74 -5.74 5.16
N ALA A 111 -4.16 -6.54 6.14
CA ALA A 111 -3.78 -6.30 7.53
C ALA A 111 -2.26 -6.46 7.74
N VAL A 112 -1.64 -7.51 7.21
CA VAL A 112 -0.18 -7.69 7.32
C VAL A 112 0.58 -6.59 6.57
N ALA A 113 0.14 -6.23 5.36
CA ALA A 113 0.72 -5.15 4.57
C ALA A 113 0.65 -3.80 5.30
N GLY A 114 -0.55 -3.41 5.75
CA GLY A 114 -0.77 -2.17 6.47
C GLY A 114 0.01 -2.09 7.78
N SER A 115 0.06 -3.19 8.53
CA SER A 115 0.82 -3.26 9.77
C SER A 115 2.33 -3.14 9.53
N PHE A 116 2.86 -3.90 8.57
CA PHE A 116 4.30 -3.90 8.28
C PHE A 116 4.75 -2.55 7.70
N VAL A 117 4.05 -1.99 6.71
CA VAL A 117 4.39 -0.68 6.14
C VAL A 117 4.19 0.43 7.19
N GLY A 118 3.15 0.34 8.02
CA GLY A 118 2.96 1.23 9.16
C GLY A 118 4.15 1.22 10.13
N TYR A 119 4.72 0.05 10.40
CA TYR A 119 5.96 -0.08 11.17
C TYR A 119 7.15 0.60 10.48
N LEU A 120 7.31 0.45 9.16
CA LEU A 120 8.37 1.15 8.42
C LEU A 120 8.21 2.68 8.52
N VAL A 121 6.98 3.18 8.36
CA VAL A 121 6.68 4.63 8.49
C VAL A 121 7.01 5.12 9.90
N ARG A 122 6.62 4.39 10.96
CA ARG A 122 6.91 4.77 12.35
C ARG A 122 8.41 4.73 12.68
N THR A 123 9.14 3.77 12.12
CA THR A 123 10.55 3.52 12.46
C THR A 123 11.51 4.40 11.65
N HIS A 124 11.22 4.61 10.37
CA HIS A 124 12.12 5.27 9.42
C HIS A 124 11.57 6.59 8.86
N GLY A 125 10.29 6.88 9.10
CA GLY A 125 9.62 8.06 8.57
C GLY A 125 9.18 7.90 7.11
N MET A 126 8.23 8.74 6.71
CA MET A 126 7.65 8.73 5.36
C MET A 126 8.70 9.04 4.27
N ALA A 127 9.71 9.86 4.57
CA ALA A 127 10.74 10.21 3.60
C ALA A 127 11.54 8.98 3.13
N GLN A 128 11.89 8.08 4.06
CA GLN A 128 12.62 6.84 3.74
C GLN A 128 11.73 5.85 3.00
N VAL A 129 10.45 5.72 3.38
CA VAL A 129 9.48 4.88 2.67
C VAL A 129 9.28 5.38 1.23
N ALA A 130 9.13 6.68 1.03
CA ALA A 130 9.04 7.25 -0.32
C ALA A 130 10.34 7.05 -1.13
N ALA A 131 11.50 7.04 -0.48
CA ALA A 131 12.78 6.72 -1.14
C ALA A 131 12.82 5.25 -1.60
N PHE A 132 12.30 4.33 -0.79
CA PHE A 132 12.15 2.93 -1.17
C PHE A 132 11.25 2.78 -2.38
N PHE A 133 10.06 3.41 -2.38
CA PHE A 133 9.15 3.38 -3.52
C PHE A 133 9.83 3.89 -4.80
N ARG A 134 10.58 5.00 -4.71
CA ARG A 134 11.36 5.56 -5.83
C ARG A 134 12.44 4.61 -6.35
N ALA A 135 13.05 3.84 -5.48
CA ALA A 135 14.13 2.92 -5.84
C ALA A 135 13.62 1.67 -6.57
N CYS A 136 12.34 1.32 -6.38
CA CYS A 136 11.72 0.20 -7.06
C CYS A 136 11.33 0.55 -8.50
N GLY A 137 11.52 -0.38 -9.43
CA GLY A 137 11.13 -0.20 -10.82
C GLY A 137 11.54 -1.37 -11.70
N PRO A 138 11.31 -1.29 -13.03
CA PRO A 138 11.46 -2.44 -13.93
C PRO A 138 12.85 -3.10 -13.96
N LYS A 139 13.89 -2.39 -13.50
CA LYS A 139 15.29 -2.84 -13.51
C LYS A 139 15.83 -3.18 -12.13
N VAL A 140 15.07 -2.92 -11.06
CA VAL A 140 15.54 -3.11 -9.67
C VAL A 140 14.53 -3.97 -8.93
N ASP A 141 14.96 -5.17 -8.54
CA ASP A 141 14.17 -6.07 -7.72
C ASP A 141 13.79 -5.41 -6.38
N THR A 142 12.53 -5.55 -5.98
CA THR A 142 11.98 -4.94 -4.76
C THR A 142 12.78 -5.33 -3.51
N LYS A 143 13.27 -6.57 -3.39
CA LYS A 143 14.06 -7.01 -2.23
C LYS A 143 15.41 -6.31 -2.20
N VAL A 144 16.03 -6.10 -3.37
CA VAL A 144 17.29 -5.36 -3.49
C VAL A 144 17.07 -3.89 -3.13
N ALA A 145 16.06 -3.23 -3.69
CA ALA A 145 15.72 -1.84 -3.37
C ALA A 145 15.40 -1.67 -1.87
N PHE A 146 14.67 -2.63 -1.29
CA PHE A 146 14.37 -2.65 0.15
C PHE A 146 15.64 -2.71 0.98
N ALA A 147 16.53 -3.67 0.70
CA ALA A 147 17.77 -3.85 1.45
C ALA A 147 18.69 -2.64 1.36
N GLN A 148 18.81 -2.03 0.17
CA GLN A 148 19.59 -0.81 -0.03
C GLN A 148 19.00 0.39 0.71
N THR A 149 17.67 0.49 0.77
CA THR A 149 17.00 1.63 1.41
C THR A 149 16.98 1.52 2.93
N PHE A 150 16.67 0.34 3.48
CA PHE A 150 16.50 0.15 4.92
C PHE A 150 17.73 -0.44 5.61
N GLY A 151 18.77 -0.79 4.86
CA GLY A 151 20.01 -1.37 5.39
C GLY A 151 19.87 -2.81 5.90
N ALA A 152 18.74 -3.46 5.64
CA ALA A 152 18.43 -4.81 6.10
C ALA A 152 17.43 -5.48 5.15
N THR A 153 17.43 -6.82 5.10
CA THR A 153 16.48 -7.59 4.28
C THR A 153 15.06 -7.46 4.84
N ILE A 154 14.06 -7.75 3.99
CA ILE A 154 12.65 -7.82 4.41
C ILE A 154 12.50 -8.78 5.61
N ASP A 155 13.17 -9.93 5.59
CA ASP A 155 13.10 -10.93 6.67
C ASP A 155 13.66 -10.40 8.00
N ALA A 156 14.80 -9.70 7.96
CA ALA A 156 15.40 -9.13 9.16
C ALA A 156 14.51 -8.02 9.76
N VAL A 157 13.95 -7.16 8.91
CA VAL A 157 13.03 -6.09 9.35
C VAL A 157 11.69 -6.68 9.82
N SER A 158 11.18 -7.72 9.15
CA SER A 158 9.93 -8.39 9.53
C SER A 158 10.07 -9.07 10.89
N ALA A 159 11.22 -9.65 11.22
CA ALA A 159 11.48 -10.20 12.54
C ALA A 159 11.41 -9.13 13.66
N ASN A 160 11.88 -7.91 13.38
CA ASN A 160 11.79 -6.79 14.33
C ASN A 160 10.36 -6.26 14.45
N TRP A 161 9.67 -6.09 13.32
CA TRP A 161 8.25 -5.76 13.28
C TRP A 161 7.42 -6.75 14.11
N ARG A 162 7.63 -8.06 13.94
CA ARG A 162 6.92 -9.11 14.68
C ARG A 162 7.07 -8.98 16.19
N LYS A 163 8.22 -8.52 16.68
CA LYS A 163 8.45 -8.26 18.12
C LYS A 163 7.75 -6.99 18.61
N SER A 164 7.50 -6.04 17.72
CA SER A 164 6.83 -4.77 18.03
C SER A 164 5.30 -4.86 18.01
N LEU A 165 4.75 -5.91 17.40
CA LEU A 165 3.31 -6.13 17.29
C LEU A 165 2.66 -6.25 18.65
#